data_AF-A0A2P5Z020-F1
#
_entry.id   AF-A0A2P5Z020-F1
#
_cell.length_a   1.000
_cell.length_b   1.000
_cell.length_c   1.000
_cell.angle_alpha   90.00
_cell.angle_beta   90.00
_cell.angle_gamma   90.00
#
_symmetry.space_group_name_H-M   'P 1'
#
loop_
_entity.id
_entity.type
_entity.pdbx_description
1 polymer ?
#
loop_
_entity_poly.entity_id
_entity_poly.type
_entity_poly.pdbx_seq_one_letter_code
_entity_poly.pdbx_strand_id
1 'polypeptide(L)'
;MNMRPSLCVLLLVLSTLLPFAALAAPPATVASCAGIAAAYPTDLGPRCNSNYAKINHQPQDAAQRLQTYYARVEVLKIFRKALLCNGLYGAGASAQQSFGSGENGHLQALANLYQSMQNDPNRPTALYTSADLKEIKMNKSQCK
;
A
#
# COMPACT_ATOMS: atom_id res chain seq x y z
N MET A 1 -40.22 35.74 55.12
CA MET A 1 -39.97 36.21 53.74
C MET A 1 -39.20 35.10 53.04
N ASN A 2 -39.87 34.30 52.21
CA ASN A 2 -39.75 34.31 50.73
C ASN A 2 -38.31 33.94 50.30
N MET A 3 -38.00 32.88 49.55
CA MET A 3 -38.73 32.19 48.48
C MET A 3 -38.17 30.77 48.25
N ARG A 4 -38.97 29.98 47.55
CA ARG A 4 -38.84 28.54 47.25
C ARG A 4 -38.04 28.31 45.93
N PRO A 5 -37.88 27.06 45.47
CA PRO A 5 -36.64 26.46 44.98
C PRO A 5 -36.40 26.67 43.47
N SER A 6 -35.23 26.28 42.96
CA SER A 6 -35.09 26.00 41.52
C SER A 6 -34.17 24.80 41.29
N LEU A 7 -34.85 23.69 41.04
CA LEU A 7 -34.38 22.48 40.39
C LEU A 7 -34.22 22.80 38.89
N CYS A 8 -33.00 22.74 38.36
CA CYS A 8 -32.78 22.65 36.92
C CYS A 8 -31.72 21.57 36.67
N VAL A 9 -32.22 20.36 36.40
CA VAL A 9 -31.48 19.22 35.88
C VAL A 9 -30.96 19.61 34.51
N LEU A 10 -29.67 19.96 34.41
CA LEU A 10 -29.00 20.19 33.14
C LEU A 10 -28.48 18.85 32.60
N LEU A 11 -29.38 18.06 32.03
CA LEU A 11 -29.03 16.96 31.13
C LEU A 11 -28.51 17.57 29.82
N LEU A 12 -27.20 17.76 29.74
CA LEU A 12 -26.50 17.96 28.47
C LEU A 12 -25.60 16.75 28.23
N VAL A 13 -26.21 15.70 27.67
CA VAL A 13 -25.47 14.66 26.97
C VAL A 13 -24.95 15.31 25.70
N LEU A 14 -23.74 15.84 25.77
CA LEU A 14 -23.04 16.38 24.62
C LEU A 14 -22.44 15.21 23.82
N SER A 15 -23.30 14.47 23.12
CA SER A 15 -22.91 13.53 22.07
C SER A 15 -22.56 14.30 20.80
N THR A 16 -21.49 15.10 20.85
CA THR A 16 -20.89 15.65 19.64
C THR A 16 -19.98 14.59 19.02
N LEU A 17 -20.55 13.91 18.04
CA LEU A 17 -19.91 13.27 16.90
C LEU A 17 -18.44 13.69 16.75
N LEU A 18 -17.52 12.76 17.04
CA LEU A 18 -16.14 12.83 16.58
C LEU A 18 -16.19 13.10 15.07
N PRO A 19 -15.62 14.21 14.57
CA PRO A 19 -15.23 14.23 13.19
C PRO A 19 -14.12 13.19 13.12
N PHE A 20 -14.41 12.01 12.56
CA PHE A 20 -13.39 11.29 11.83
C PHE A 20 -13.04 12.19 10.65
N ALA A 21 -12.26 13.25 10.92
CA ALA A 21 -11.41 13.83 9.93
C ALA A 21 -10.62 12.64 9.42
N ALA A 22 -10.94 12.21 8.20
CA ALA A 22 -10.08 11.32 7.46
C ALA A 22 -8.77 12.08 7.32
N LEU A 23 -7.89 11.93 8.32
CA LEU A 23 -6.52 12.36 8.26
C LEU A 23 -5.99 11.66 7.03
N ALA A 24 -5.84 12.44 5.97
CA ALA A 24 -5.11 12.05 4.78
C ALA A 24 -3.89 11.27 5.26
N ALA A 25 -3.84 9.99 4.91
CA ALA A 25 -2.76 9.10 5.34
C ALA A 25 -1.44 9.77 4.92
N PRO A 26 -0.48 9.96 5.85
CA PRO A 26 0.74 10.70 5.56
C PRO A 26 1.47 10.05 4.37
N PRO A 27 2.17 10.82 3.53
CA PRO A 27 2.88 10.27 2.40
C PRO A 27 3.96 9.28 2.85
N ALA A 28 4.11 8.18 2.12
CA ALA A 28 5.20 7.24 2.38
C ALA A 28 6.49 7.80 1.79
N THR A 29 7.51 8.06 2.61
CA THR A 29 8.80 8.61 2.12
C THR A 29 9.85 7.55 1.85
N VAL A 30 9.58 6.30 2.25
CA VAL A 30 10.50 5.16 2.11
C VAL A 30 9.85 4.09 1.24
N ALA A 31 10.55 3.67 0.19
CA ALA A 31 10.12 2.66 -0.76
C ALA A 31 10.30 1.23 -0.22
N SER A 32 9.67 0.95 0.92
CA SER A 32 9.66 -0.36 1.59
C SER A 32 8.28 -0.63 2.17
N CYS A 33 7.94 -1.91 2.41
CA CYS A 33 6.67 -2.22 3.07
C CYS A 33 6.56 -1.60 4.48
N ALA A 34 7.67 -1.42 5.19
CA ALA A 34 7.69 -0.71 6.47
C ALA A 34 7.37 0.79 6.31
N GLY A 35 7.96 1.46 5.31
CA GLY A 35 7.64 2.85 4.99
C GLY A 35 6.19 3.06 4.57
N ILE A 36 5.67 2.12 3.76
CA ILE A 36 4.27 2.10 3.34
C ILE A 36 3.35 1.82 4.53
N ALA A 37 3.74 0.93 5.45
CA ALA A 37 2.93 0.65 6.64
C ALA A 37 2.89 1.81 7.64
N ALA A 38 3.97 2.57 7.78
CA ALA A 38 3.97 3.79 8.58
C ALA A 38 3.02 4.86 8.00
N ALA A 39 2.97 4.95 6.67
CA ALA A 39 2.13 5.91 5.94
C ALA A 39 0.66 5.50 5.84
N TYR A 40 0.41 4.24 5.52
CA TYR A 40 -0.89 3.66 5.18
C TYR A 40 -1.15 2.41 6.05
N PRO A 41 -1.32 2.56 7.37
CA PRO A 41 -1.35 1.45 8.31
C PRO A 41 -2.56 0.52 8.17
N THR A 42 -3.64 0.98 7.53
CA THR A 42 -4.93 0.28 7.47
C THR A 42 -5.18 -0.52 6.19
N ASP A 43 -4.53 -0.18 5.08
CA ASP A 43 -4.74 -0.89 3.79
C ASP A 43 -3.41 -1.28 3.12
N LEU A 44 -2.68 -0.31 2.55
CA LEU A 44 -1.50 -0.62 1.75
C LEU A 44 -0.37 -1.28 2.56
N GLY A 45 -0.16 -0.85 3.80
CA GLY A 45 0.85 -1.40 4.71
C GLY A 45 0.68 -2.89 4.99
N PRO A 46 -0.44 -3.32 5.60
CA PRO A 46 -0.72 -4.72 5.89
C PRO A 46 -0.66 -5.60 4.64
N ARG A 47 -1.18 -5.12 3.51
CA ARG A 47 -1.13 -5.84 2.23
C ARG A 47 0.28 -5.97 1.68
N CYS A 48 1.11 -4.93 1.82
CA CYS A 48 2.51 -4.99 1.41
C CYS A 48 3.24 -6.04 2.23
N ASN A 49 3.13 -5.98 3.56
CA ASN A 49 3.76 -6.93 4.47
C ASN A 49 3.31 -8.37 4.20
N SER A 50 2.00 -8.59 4.03
CA SER A 50 1.44 -9.91 3.75
C SER A 50 1.95 -10.50 2.42
N ASN A 51 2.02 -9.70 1.35
CA ASN A 51 2.56 -10.19 0.07
C ASN A 51 4.07 -10.36 0.11
N TYR A 52 4.78 -9.44 0.75
CA TYR A 52 6.24 -9.52 0.88
C TYR A 52 6.66 -10.78 1.66
N ALA A 53 5.93 -11.15 2.72
CA ALA A 53 6.16 -12.39 3.46
C ALA A 53 5.95 -13.67 2.63
N LYS A 54 5.22 -13.60 1.51
CA LYS A 54 5.02 -14.73 0.58
C LYS A 54 6.10 -14.86 -0.48
N ILE A 55 7.02 -13.88 -0.57
CA ILE A 55 8.13 -13.93 -1.51
C ILE A 55 9.15 -14.95 -1.00
N ASN A 56 9.21 -16.13 -1.61
CA ASN A 56 10.29 -17.07 -1.37
C ASN A 56 11.53 -16.60 -2.15
N HIS A 57 12.65 -16.39 -1.45
CA HIS A 57 13.91 -15.97 -2.08
C HIS A 57 14.65 -17.12 -2.76
N GLN A 58 14.27 -18.37 -2.48
CA GLN A 58 14.82 -19.59 -3.05
C GLN A 58 13.69 -20.61 -3.37
N PRO A 59 12.77 -20.29 -4.31
CA PRO A 59 11.65 -21.16 -4.63
C PRO A 59 12.13 -22.44 -5.34
N GLN A 60 11.80 -23.59 -4.77
CA GLN A 60 12.34 -24.90 -5.20
C GLN A 60 11.52 -25.53 -6.34
N ASP A 61 10.20 -25.35 -6.33
CA ASP A 61 9.28 -25.95 -7.28
C ASP A 61 8.46 -24.91 -8.05
N ALA A 62 7.73 -25.38 -9.08
CA ALA A 62 6.95 -24.52 -9.97
C ALA A 62 5.82 -23.77 -9.23
N ALA A 63 5.21 -24.37 -8.21
CA ALA A 63 4.16 -23.74 -7.43
C ALA A 63 4.72 -22.59 -6.58
N GLN A 64 5.88 -22.79 -5.94
CA GLN A 64 6.58 -21.78 -5.18
C GLN A 64 7.08 -20.63 -6.06
N ARG A 65 7.57 -20.92 -7.27
CA ARG A 65 7.97 -19.88 -8.24
C ARG A 65 6.77 -19.03 -8.66
N LEU A 66 5.64 -19.66 -8.98
CA LEU A 66 4.41 -18.94 -9.33
C LEU A 66 3.89 -18.07 -8.18
N GLN A 67 3.86 -18.61 -6.96
CA GLN A 67 3.45 -17.85 -5.77
C GLN A 67 4.38 -16.64 -5.55
N THR A 68 5.69 -16.85 -5.66
CA THR A 68 6.69 -15.77 -5.53
C THR A 68 6.52 -14.71 -6.62
N TYR A 69 6.21 -15.13 -7.85
CA TYR A 69 5.95 -14.23 -8.97
C TYR A 69 4.77 -13.31 -8.66
N TYR A 70 3.62 -13.86 -8.28
CA TYR A 70 2.45 -13.04 -7.96
C TYR A 70 2.63 -12.19 -6.71
N ALA A 71 3.32 -12.70 -5.68
CA ALA A 71 3.65 -11.93 -4.49
C ALA A 71 4.49 -10.68 -4.85
N ARG A 72 5.49 -10.82 -5.72
CA ARG A 72 6.31 -9.71 -6.22
C ARG A 72 5.49 -8.72 -7.05
N VAL A 73 4.60 -9.20 -7.92
CA VAL A 73 3.69 -8.34 -8.69
C VAL A 73 2.80 -7.50 -7.77
N GLU A 74 2.23 -8.08 -6.72
CA GLU A 74 1.39 -7.34 -5.78
C GLU A 74 2.18 -6.30 -4.98
N VAL A 75 3.41 -6.60 -4.56
CA VAL A 75 4.29 -5.61 -3.91
C VAL A 75 4.60 -4.44 -4.87
N LEU A 76 4.91 -4.73 -6.14
CA LEU A 76 5.14 -3.69 -7.16
C LEU A 76 3.91 -2.80 -7.35
N LYS A 77 2.71 -3.39 -7.44
CA LYS A 77 1.46 -2.63 -7.52
C LYS A 77 1.28 -1.73 -6.30
N ILE A 78 1.59 -2.22 -5.09
CA ILE A 78 1.47 -1.43 -3.86
C ILE A 78 2.46 -0.27 -3.84
N PHE A 79 3.71 -0.49 -4.26
CA PHE A 79 4.71 0.59 -4.40
C PHE A 79 4.23 1.68 -5.35
N ARG A 80 3.67 1.27 -6.50
CA ARG A 80 3.09 2.20 -7.47
C ARG A 80 1.93 3.00 -6.90
N LYS A 81 1.04 2.35 -6.17
CA LYS A 81 -0.08 3.01 -5.50
C LYS A 81 0.41 4.04 -4.46
N ALA A 82 1.39 3.67 -3.64
CA ALA A 82 1.99 4.58 -2.67
C ALA A 82 2.66 5.78 -3.37
N LEU A 83 3.39 5.57 -4.46
CA LEU A 83 3.95 6.63 -5.29
C LEU A 83 2.89 7.60 -5.84
N LEU A 84 1.78 7.07 -6.37
CA LEU A 84 0.67 7.89 -6.85
C LEU A 84 0.03 8.69 -5.71
N CYS A 85 -0.20 8.06 -4.55
CA CYS A 85 -0.73 8.73 -3.37
C CYS A 85 0.19 9.84 -2.87
N ASN A 86 1.50 9.61 -2.85
CA ASN A 86 2.49 10.64 -2.57
C ASN A 86 2.34 11.85 -3.49
N GLY A 87 2.21 11.62 -4.80
CA GLY A 87 1.96 12.71 -5.76
C GLY A 87 0.64 13.45 -5.50
N LEU A 88 -0.42 12.74 -5.15
CA LEU A 88 -1.74 13.34 -4.83
C LEU A 88 -1.76 14.12 -3.51
N TYR A 89 -0.81 13.85 -2.61
CA TYR A 89 -0.57 14.59 -1.38
C TYR A 89 0.54 15.64 -1.49
N GLY A 90 1.09 15.86 -2.69
CA GLY A 90 2.10 16.90 -2.94
C GLY A 90 3.50 16.56 -2.43
N ALA A 91 3.82 15.28 -2.22
CA ALA A 91 5.18 14.87 -1.90
C ALA A 91 6.16 15.25 -3.02
N GLY A 92 7.35 15.72 -2.65
CA GLY A 92 8.36 16.19 -3.59
C GLY A 92 8.95 15.11 -4.50
N ALA A 93 9.62 15.55 -5.56
CA ALA A 93 10.23 14.70 -6.58
C ALA A 93 11.18 13.64 -6.00
N SER A 94 11.95 13.96 -4.94
CA SER A 94 12.88 13.01 -4.32
C SER A 94 12.16 11.79 -3.74
N ALA A 95 11.04 11.98 -3.03
CA ALA A 95 10.24 10.88 -2.51
C ALA A 95 9.65 10.06 -3.65
N GLN A 96 9.16 10.71 -4.70
CA GLN A 96 8.63 10.02 -5.88
C GLN A 96 9.72 9.18 -6.59
N GLN A 97 10.93 9.70 -6.72
CA GLN A 97 12.07 8.99 -7.29
C GLN A 97 12.47 7.78 -6.44
N SER A 98 12.48 7.90 -5.10
CA SER A 98 12.78 6.77 -4.21
C SER A 98 11.85 5.58 -4.43
N PHE A 99 10.56 5.83 -4.65
CA PHE A 99 9.60 4.76 -4.97
C PHE A 99 9.85 4.15 -6.34
N GLY A 100 10.13 4.96 -7.37
CA GLY A 100 10.52 4.44 -8.68
C GLY A 100 11.78 3.55 -8.62
N SER A 101 12.75 3.91 -7.78
CA SER A 101 13.94 3.09 -7.55
C SER A 101 13.62 1.76 -6.86
N GLY A 102 12.72 1.75 -5.87
CA GLY A 102 12.25 0.52 -5.22
C GLY A 102 11.50 -0.40 -6.18
N GLU A 103 10.69 0.15 -7.08
CA GLU A 103 10.00 -0.60 -8.14
C GLU A 103 10.98 -1.29 -9.09
N ASN A 104 12.02 -0.58 -9.54
CA ASN A 104 12.99 -1.12 -10.50
C ASN A 104 13.70 -2.38 -9.97
N GLY A 105 14.10 -2.40 -8.69
CA GLY A 105 14.73 -3.58 -8.09
C GLY A 105 13.79 -4.79 -8.05
N HIS A 106 12.50 -4.57 -7.73
CA HIS A 106 11.50 -5.61 -7.76
C HIS A 106 11.14 -6.07 -9.19
N LEU A 107 11.12 -5.17 -10.17
CA LEU A 107 10.91 -5.49 -11.58
C LEU A 107 12.03 -6.38 -12.12
N GLN A 108 13.29 -6.06 -11.80
CA GLN A 108 14.43 -6.89 -12.20
C GLN A 108 14.35 -8.29 -11.56
N ALA A 109 14.05 -8.36 -10.26
CA ALA A 109 13.89 -9.64 -9.56
C ALA A 109 12.73 -10.47 -10.15
N LEU A 110 11.64 -9.82 -10.55
CA LEU A 110 10.50 -10.47 -11.20
C LEU A 110 10.88 -10.99 -12.60
N ALA A 111 11.62 -10.21 -13.39
CA ALA A 111 12.10 -10.62 -14.69
C ALA A 111 13.03 -11.85 -14.59
N ASN A 112 13.95 -11.85 -13.65
CA ASN A 112 14.84 -12.99 -13.39
C ASN A 112 14.06 -14.26 -13.00
N LEU A 113 13.06 -14.11 -12.12
CA LEU A 113 12.18 -15.21 -11.73
C LEU A 113 11.37 -15.72 -12.94
N TYR A 114 10.81 -14.83 -13.75
CA TYR A 114 10.05 -15.23 -14.93
C TYR A 114 10.87 -16.02 -15.96
N GLN A 115 12.17 -15.71 -16.08
CA GLN A 115 13.07 -16.48 -16.94
C GLN A 115 13.35 -17.87 -16.39
N SER A 116 13.52 -18.02 -15.06
CA SER A 116 13.73 -19.35 -14.47
C SER A 116 12.50 -20.27 -14.57
N MET A 117 11.32 -19.69 -14.84
CA MET A 117 10.06 -20.42 -15.04
C MET A 117 9.85 -20.92 -16.49
N GLN A 118 10.86 -20.89 -17.37
CA GLN A 118 10.68 -21.16 -18.81
C GLN A 118 9.96 -22.48 -19.14
N ASN A 119 10.16 -23.52 -18.32
CA ASN A 119 9.54 -24.84 -18.47
C ASN A 119 8.51 -25.15 -17.37
N ASP A 120 8.12 -24.16 -16.58
CA ASP A 120 7.13 -24.38 -15.52
C ASP A 120 5.74 -24.58 -16.13
N PRO A 121 4.99 -25.62 -15.70
CA PRO A 121 3.64 -25.88 -16.22
C PRO A 121 2.66 -24.73 -15.95
N ASN A 122 2.96 -23.89 -14.96
CA ASN A 122 2.12 -22.76 -14.56
C ASN A 122 2.77 -21.40 -14.83
N ARG A 123 3.71 -21.31 -15.77
CA ARG A 123 4.35 -20.04 -16.13
C ARG A 123 3.28 -19.01 -16.54
N PRO A 124 3.31 -17.78 -16.00
CA PRO A 124 2.45 -16.71 -16.49
C PRO A 124 2.64 -16.49 -18.00
N THR A 125 1.57 -16.14 -18.71
CA THR A 125 1.61 -15.98 -20.18
C THR A 125 2.53 -14.85 -20.64
N ALA A 126 2.68 -13.82 -19.81
CA ALA A 126 3.55 -12.68 -20.08
C ALA A 126 4.26 -12.22 -18.80
N LEU A 127 5.46 -11.68 -18.98
CA LEU A 127 6.18 -10.97 -17.93
C LEU A 127 5.44 -9.67 -17.61
N TYR A 128 5.20 -9.41 -16.33
CA TYR A 128 4.72 -8.12 -15.84
C TYR A 128 5.87 -7.11 -15.81
N THR A 129 5.64 -5.93 -16.38
CA THR A 129 6.67 -4.94 -16.72
C THR A 129 6.38 -3.57 -16.11
N SER A 130 7.28 -2.61 -16.37
CA SER A 130 7.03 -1.20 -16.05
C SER A 130 5.87 -0.59 -16.83
N ALA A 131 5.53 -1.12 -18.02
CA ALA A 131 4.36 -0.67 -18.77
C ALA A 131 3.07 -1.00 -18.00
N ASP A 132 2.97 -2.23 -17.49
CA ASP A 132 1.82 -2.67 -16.69
C ASP A 132 1.67 -1.84 -15.40
N LEU A 133 2.78 -1.43 -14.78
CA LEU A 133 2.75 -0.53 -13.62
C LEU A 133 2.28 0.89 -13.97
N LYS A 134 2.64 1.41 -15.13
CA LYS A 134 2.23 2.75 -15.56
C LYS A 134 0.73 2.85 -15.83
N GLU A 135 0.09 1.73 -16.20
CA GLU A 135 -1.36 1.65 -16.38
C GLU A 135 -2.15 1.72 -15.06
N ILE A 136 -1.49 1.52 -13.92
CA ILE A 136 -2.13 1.70 -12.62
C ILE A 136 -2.44 3.17 -12.42
N LYS A 137 -3.73 3.46 -12.26
CA LYS A 137 -4.27 4.78 -11.97
C LYS A 137 -4.97 4.75 -10.62
N MET A 138 -4.92 5.87 -9.92
CA MET A 138 -5.62 6.08 -8.66
C MET A 138 -6.11 7.49 -8.55
N ASN A 139 -7.19 7.67 -7.80
CA ASN A 139 -7.62 8.97 -7.30
C ASN A 139 -7.35 9.08 -5.79
N LYS A 140 -7.46 10.30 -5.26
CA LYS A 140 -7.14 10.61 -3.86
C LYS A 140 -7.99 9.84 -2.84
N SER A 141 -9.24 9.49 -3.19
CA SER A 141 -10.13 8.75 -2.29
C SER A 141 -9.67 7.31 -2.03
N GLN A 142 -8.78 6.78 -2.88
CA GLN A 142 -8.21 5.44 -2.76
C GLN A 142 -6.89 5.41 -1.96
N CYS A 143 -6.42 6.56 -1.45
CA CYS A 143 -5.20 6.68 -0.66
C CYS A 143 -5.46 6.59 0.84
N LYS A 144 -6.14 5.53 1.25
CA LYS A 144 -6.53 5.22 2.64
C LYS A 144 -5.67 4.08 3.21
#